data_AF-A0A430LYG0-F1
#
_entry.id   AF-A0A430LYG0-F1
#
_cell.length_a   1.000
_cell.length_b   1.000
_cell.length_c   1.000
_cell.angle_alpha   90.00
_cell.angle_beta   90.00
_cell.angle_gamma   90.00
#
_symmetry.space_group_name_H-M   'P 1'
#
loop_
_entity.id
_entity.type
_entity.pdbx_description
1 polymer ?
#
loop_
_entity_poly.entity_id
_entity_poly.type
_entity_poly.pdbx_seq_one_letter_code
_entity_poly.pdbx_strand_id
1 'polypeptide(L)'
;MDFTTRQEPDGDIQCPVALIKSNLILVPTPIAILSPSWREFYASLHANTSFCEMGFGDHFPARSWTDDETYNIILTRDVNNDWRHRGVGDFAVGLLEPGDLKSILGENAVTRSLSVPGLAEDEQIRVLDTGKESFALEEIDWVGYAGVRQARAVDHIPSWKDKPEIRYGVSPNHWGKRIANRSAEVVMDWAVAERGVTKFIASTERANTRSGRVLERLGFVKLDEAKYWKDPTELEWERIV
;
A
#
# COMPACT_ATOMS: atom_id res chain seq x y z
N MET A 1 -24.04 10.15 14.92
CA MET A 1 -24.12 8.94 14.08
C MET A 1 -23.20 7.93 14.75
N ASP A 2 -23.72 6.76 15.07
CA ASP A 2 -22.97 5.70 15.75
C ASP A 2 -21.81 5.28 14.83
N PHE A 3 -20.58 5.65 15.19
CA PHE A 3 -19.39 5.05 14.59
C PHE A 3 -19.32 3.63 15.13
N THR A 4 -19.99 2.70 14.47
CA THR A 4 -20.01 1.31 14.90
C THR A 4 -18.57 0.80 14.83
N THR A 5 -18.00 0.47 15.99
CA THR A 5 -16.69 -0.19 16.08
C THR A 5 -16.75 -1.45 15.22
N ARG A 6 -16.10 -1.43 14.06
CA ARG A 6 -16.09 -2.59 13.17
C ARG A 6 -15.26 -3.69 13.80
N GLN A 7 -15.72 -4.93 13.64
CA GLN A 7 -14.96 -6.09 14.08
C GLN A 7 -13.78 -6.33 13.15
N GLU A 8 -12.73 -6.95 13.69
CA GLU A 8 -11.59 -7.40 12.92
C GLU A 8 -12.04 -8.35 11.80
N PRO A 9 -11.36 -8.35 10.64
CA PRO A 9 -11.59 -9.38 9.63
C PRO A 9 -11.42 -10.78 10.24
N ASP A 10 -12.37 -11.68 9.99
CA ASP A 10 -12.33 -13.03 10.56
C ASP A 10 -11.07 -13.81 10.14
N GLY A 11 -10.50 -14.54 11.10
CA GLY A 11 -9.36 -15.44 10.93
C GLY A 11 -8.01 -14.84 11.30
N ASP A 12 -7.00 -15.69 11.49
CA ASP A 12 -5.63 -15.27 11.83
C ASP A 12 -4.91 -14.78 10.56
N ILE A 13 -4.89 -13.46 10.33
CA ILE A 13 -4.22 -12.83 9.19
C ILE A 13 -2.80 -12.43 9.59
N GLN A 14 -1.81 -13.15 9.06
CA GLN A 14 -0.40 -12.87 9.35
C GLN A 14 0.09 -11.60 8.63
N CYS A 15 0.12 -10.49 9.35
CA CYS A 15 0.66 -9.21 8.92
C CYS A 15 1.38 -8.51 10.09
N PRO A 16 2.34 -7.60 9.82
CA PRO A 16 2.85 -6.72 10.88
C PRO A 16 1.72 -5.79 11.37
N VAL A 17 1.90 -5.13 12.52
CA VAL A 17 1.01 -4.05 12.96
C VAL A 17 1.28 -2.78 12.16
N ALA A 18 2.57 -2.44 11.97
CA ALA A 18 2.98 -1.30 11.16
C ALA A 18 4.42 -1.44 10.66
N LEU A 19 4.72 -0.76 9.55
CA LEU A 19 6.07 -0.47 9.08
C LEU A 19 6.34 1.02 9.25
N ILE A 20 7.51 1.38 9.78
CA ILE A 20 7.89 2.77 10.03
C ILE A 20 9.26 3.03 9.41
N LYS A 21 9.35 4.04 8.54
CA LYS A 21 10.62 4.51 7.95
C LYS A 21 10.61 6.03 7.86
N SER A 22 11.59 6.66 8.52
CA SER A 22 11.65 8.12 8.68
C SER A 22 10.33 8.68 9.27
N ASN A 23 9.62 9.55 8.54
CA ASN A 23 8.34 10.14 8.93
C ASN A 23 7.10 9.44 8.30
N LEU A 24 7.26 8.21 7.79
CA LEU A 24 6.15 7.42 7.25
C LEU A 24 5.77 6.33 8.24
N ILE A 25 4.46 6.14 8.40
CA ILE A 25 3.87 4.93 9.00
C ILE A 25 3.00 4.24 7.95
N LEU A 26 3.18 2.94 7.81
CA LEU A 26 2.43 2.11 6.90
C LEU A 26 1.69 1.04 7.70
N VAL A 27 0.37 1.08 7.67
CA VAL A 27 -0.50 0.17 8.43
C VAL A 27 -1.19 -0.76 7.44
N PRO A 28 -1.03 -2.09 7.55
CA PRO A 28 -1.65 -3.00 6.60
C PRO A 28 -3.17 -2.93 6.72
N THR A 29 -3.86 -3.07 5.59
CA THR A 29 -5.32 -2.92 5.53
C THR A 29 -6.12 -3.84 6.44
N PRO A 30 -5.69 -5.05 6.88
CA PRO A 30 -6.43 -5.82 7.88
C PRO A 30 -6.59 -5.07 9.20
N ILE A 31 -5.69 -4.12 9.50
CA ILE A 31 -5.72 -3.26 10.69
C ILE A 31 -6.27 -1.89 10.33
N ALA A 32 -5.76 -1.24 9.29
CA ALA A 32 -6.18 0.12 8.91
C ALA A 32 -7.68 0.19 8.59
N ILE A 33 -8.28 -0.87 8.05
CA ILE A 33 -9.71 -0.92 7.75
C ILE A 33 -10.60 -0.70 8.98
N LEU A 34 -10.09 -0.89 10.20
CA LEU A 34 -10.83 -0.65 11.44
C LEU A 34 -10.98 0.84 11.75
N SER A 35 -10.08 1.67 11.21
CA SER A 35 -10.08 3.11 11.40
C SER A 35 -11.15 3.83 10.55
N PRO A 36 -12.12 4.53 11.17
CA PRO A 36 -13.05 5.38 10.42
C PRO A 36 -12.35 6.47 9.61
N SER A 37 -11.33 7.14 10.17
CA SER A 37 -10.58 8.18 9.43
C SER A 37 -9.86 7.62 8.21
N TRP A 38 -9.31 6.40 8.28
CA TRP A 38 -8.72 5.74 7.11
C TRP A 38 -9.77 5.45 6.03
N ARG A 39 -10.93 4.89 6.41
CA ARG A 39 -11.98 4.56 5.45
C ARG A 39 -12.54 5.81 4.78
N GLU A 40 -12.78 6.87 5.55
CA GLU A 40 -13.19 8.17 5.02
C GLU A 40 -12.14 8.72 4.04
N PHE A 41 -10.86 8.69 4.42
CA PHE A 41 -9.77 9.11 3.55
C PHE A 41 -9.71 8.28 2.26
N TYR A 42 -9.76 6.95 2.36
CA TYR A 42 -9.74 6.06 1.19
C TYR A 42 -10.93 6.31 0.26
N ALA A 43 -12.13 6.52 0.81
CA ALA A 43 -13.31 6.94 0.04
C ALA A 43 -13.08 8.28 -0.65
N SER A 44 -12.49 9.25 0.04
CA SER A 44 -12.20 10.58 -0.53
C SER A 44 -11.24 10.53 -1.72
N LEU A 45 -10.25 9.61 -1.70
CA LEU A 45 -9.36 9.39 -2.84
C LEU A 45 -10.14 8.92 -4.07
N HIS A 46 -11.04 7.95 -3.90
CA HIS A 46 -11.80 7.37 -5.01
C HIS A 46 -12.97 8.25 -5.46
N ALA A 47 -13.39 9.22 -4.64
CA ALA A 47 -14.30 10.28 -5.05
C ALA A 47 -13.59 11.44 -5.78
N ASN A 48 -12.26 11.48 -5.80
CA ASN A 48 -11.49 12.55 -6.44
C ASN A 48 -11.18 12.22 -7.91
N THR A 49 -11.75 12.98 -8.84
CA THR A 49 -11.55 12.82 -10.29
C THR A 49 -10.08 12.86 -10.69
N SER A 50 -9.31 13.85 -10.21
CA SER A 50 -7.89 13.97 -10.56
C SER A 50 -7.05 12.79 -10.07
N PHE A 51 -7.41 12.21 -8.92
CA PHE A 51 -6.78 10.99 -8.42
C PHE A 51 -7.13 9.79 -9.29
N CYS A 52 -8.41 9.61 -9.61
CA CYS A 52 -8.88 8.46 -10.39
C CYS A 52 -8.39 8.49 -11.84
N GLU A 53 -8.50 9.63 -12.54
CA GLU A 53 -8.00 9.78 -13.91
C GLU A 53 -6.49 9.56 -13.99
N MET A 54 -5.74 10.04 -12.99
CA MET A 54 -4.29 9.81 -12.93
C MET A 54 -3.97 8.34 -12.70
N GLY A 55 -4.63 7.69 -11.74
CA GLY A 55 -4.29 6.34 -11.31
C GLY A 55 -4.84 5.22 -12.19
N PHE A 56 -5.98 5.43 -12.84
CA PHE A 56 -6.78 4.37 -13.46
C PHE A 56 -7.34 4.73 -14.85
N GLY A 57 -7.05 5.94 -15.35
CA GLY A 57 -7.57 6.43 -16.62
C GLY A 57 -9.10 6.50 -16.66
N ASP A 58 -9.65 6.41 -17.87
CA ASP A 58 -11.10 6.49 -18.11
C ASP A 58 -11.86 5.22 -17.65
N HIS A 59 -11.13 4.15 -17.35
CA HIS A 59 -11.70 2.85 -16.98
C HIS A 59 -12.24 2.80 -15.54
N PHE A 60 -11.84 3.75 -14.70
CA PHE A 60 -12.32 3.82 -13.31
C PHE A 60 -12.74 5.25 -12.95
N PRO A 61 -14.01 5.62 -13.22
CA PRO A 61 -14.49 6.96 -12.89
C PRO A 61 -14.52 7.16 -11.37
N ALA A 62 -14.34 8.41 -10.95
CA ALA A 62 -14.51 8.78 -9.56
C ALA A 62 -15.90 8.40 -9.04
N ARG A 63 -15.93 7.82 -7.86
CA ARG A 63 -17.16 7.34 -7.20
C ARG A 63 -17.10 7.65 -5.71
N SER A 64 -18.18 8.21 -5.21
CA SER A 64 -18.42 8.33 -3.78
C SER A 64 -18.93 7.01 -3.22
N TRP A 65 -18.25 6.48 -2.21
CA TRP A 65 -18.66 5.30 -1.47
C TRP A 65 -19.13 5.69 -0.07
N THR A 66 -20.12 4.99 0.44
CA THR A 66 -20.44 5.01 1.87
C THR A 66 -19.32 4.35 2.68
N ASP A 67 -19.32 4.51 4.01
CA ASP A 67 -18.38 3.80 4.89
C ASP A 67 -18.49 2.27 4.72
N ASP A 68 -19.71 1.76 4.59
CA ASP A 68 -19.97 0.33 4.37
C ASP A 68 -19.47 -0.17 3.02
N GLU A 69 -19.73 0.58 1.95
CA GLU A 69 -19.17 0.25 0.63
C GLU A 69 -17.65 0.26 0.66
N THR A 70 -17.05 1.26 1.32
CA THR A 70 -15.59 1.40 1.43
C THR A 70 -14.97 0.24 2.19
N TYR A 71 -15.53 -0.09 3.36
CA TYR A 71 -15.12 -1.26 4.13
C TYR A 71 -15.22 -2.53 3.30
N ASN A 72 -16.37 -2.77 2.66
CA ASN A 72 -16.57 -3.98 1.86
C ASN A 72 -15.61 -4.04 0.66
N ILE A 73 -15.28 -2.91 0.03
CA ILE A 73 -14.30 -2.85 -1.06
C ILE A 73 -12.90 -3.21 -0.56
N ILE A 74 -12.44 -2.64 0.56
CA ILE A 74 -11.11 -2.94 1.11
C ILE A 74 -11.06 -4.42 1.56
N LEU A 75 -12.08 -4.87 2.29
CA LEU A 75 -12.18 -6.24 2.80
C LEU A 75 -12.16 -7.26 1.65
N THR A 76 -12.99 -7.06 0.63
CA THR A 76 -13.13 -8.03 -0.47
C THR A 76 -11.96 -7.94 -1.44
N ARG A 77 -11.56 -6.75 -1.85
CA ARG A 77 -10.56 -6.61 -2.90
C ARG A 77 -9.19 -6.93 -2.36
N ASP A 78 -8.82 -6.46 -1.18
CA ASP A 78 -7.45 -6.56 -0.67
C ASP A 78 -7.33 -7.61 0.44
N VAL A 79 -7.99 -7.41 1.58
CA VAL A 79 -7.80 -8.27 2.77
C VAL A 79 -8.07 -9.75 2.46
N ASN A 80 -9.20 -10.06 1.83
CA ASN A 80 -9.58 -11.44 1.52
C ASN A 80 -8.77 -12.04 0.36
N ASN A 81 -8.45 -11.28 -0.68
CA ASN A 81 -7.78 -11.84 -1.86
C ASN A 81 -6.26 -11.94 -1.69
N ASP A 82 -5.65 -10.99 -1.00
CA ASP A 82 -4.21 -10.80 -0.94
C ASP A 82 -3.71 -11.17 0.46
N TRP A 83 -4.05 -10.40 1.50
CA TRP A 83 -3.51 -10.62 2.85
C TRP A 83 -3.77 -12.03 3.38
N ARG A 84 -5.01 -12.50 3.31
CA ARG A 84 -5.41 -13.81 3.84
C ARG A 84 -4.71 -14.99 3.16
N HIS A 85 -4.31 -14.86 1.89
CA HIS A 85 -3.81 -15.99 1.10
C HIS A 85 -2.32 -15.90 0.77
N ARG A 86 -1.75 -14.69 0.82
CA ARG A 86 -0.39 -14.39 0.34
C ARG A 86 0.47 -13.74 1.41
N GLY A 87 -0.14 -13.24 2.49
CA GLY A 87 0.57 -12.50 3.52
C GLY A 87 1.13 -11.17 3.03
N VAL A 88 0.61 -10.65 1.91
CA VAL A 88 0.92 -9.32 1.33
C VAL A 88 -0.39 -8.65 0.96
N GLY A 89 -0.39 -7.32 0.86
CA GLY A 89 -1.53 -6.55 0.37
C GLY A 89 -1.24 -5.05 0.43
N ASP A 90 -2.30 -4.24 0.42
CA ASP A 90 -2.17 -2.80 0.58
C ASP A 90 -1.87 -2.41 2.04
N PHE A 91 -1.10 -1.34 2.19
CA PHE A 91 -0.89 -0.59 3.43
C PHE A 91 -1.46 0.81 3.27
N ALA A 92 -2.23 1.26 4.26
CA ALA A 92 -2.55 2.66 4.48
C ALA A 92 -1.26 3.41 4.83
N VAL A 93 -1.02 4.55 4.18
CA VAL A 93 0.19 5.36 4.37
C VAL A 93 -0.20 6.63 5.10
N GLY A 94 0.42 6.85 6.25
CA GLY A 94 0.30 8.07 7.04
C GLY A 94 1.63 8.82 7.18
N LEU A 95 1.54 10.11 7.49
CA LEU A 95 2.67 10.93 7.93
C LEU A 95 2.73 10.99 9.45
N LEU A 96 3.96 11.01 9.98
CA LEU A 96 4.25 11.19 11.40
C LEU A 96 4.92 12.55 11.60
N GLU A 97 4.44 13.33 12.56
CA GLU A 97 5.13 14.50 13.09
C GLU A 97 6.14 14.11 14.20
N PRO A 98 7.09 14.99 14.53
CA PRO A 98 8.05 14.74 15.60
C PRO A 98 7.35 14.54 16.96
N GLY A 99 7.35 13.31 17.47
CA GLY A 99 6.78 12.96 18.77
C GLY A 99 5.59 12.01 18.70
N ASP A 100 4.91 11.96 17.56
CA ASP A 100 3.70 11.16 17.34
C ASP A 100 3.90 9.68 17.58
N LEU A 101 5.10 9.15 17.29
CA LEU A 101 5.33 7.71 17.33
C LEU A 101 4.98 7.10 18.70
N LYS A 102 5.25 7.80 19.81
CA LYS A 102 4.91 7.27 21.13
C LYS A 102 3.41 7.34 21.43
N SER A 103 2.73 8.41 20.99
CA SER A 103 1.27 8.52 21.21
C SER A 103 0.53 7.50 20.35
N ILE A 104 0.95 7.35 19.09
CA ILE A 104 0.32 6.46 18.14
C ILE A 104 0.59 4.99 18.46
N LEU A 105 1.86 4.60 18.71
CA LEU A 105 2.19 3.19 18.97
C LEU A 105 1.88 2.75 20.40
N GLY A 106 1.79 3.69 21.35
CA GLY A 106 1.74 3.43 22.79
C GLY A 106 3.14 3.37 23.44
N GLU A 107 3.20 3.71 24.73
CA GLU A 107 4.48 3.89 25.46
C GLU A 107 5.36 2.65 25.50
N ASN A 108 4.75 1.46 25.47
CA ASN A 108 5.43 0.17 25.58
C ASN A 108 5.66 -0.51 24.22
N ALA A 109 5.43 0.20 23.11
CA ALA A 109 5.63 -0.36 21.78
C ALA A 109 7.09 -0.74 21.55
N VAL A 110 7.32 -2.01 21.21
CA VAL A 110 8.64 -2.53 20.84
C VAL A 110 8.67 -2.76 19.34
N THR A 111 9.62 -2.10 18.67
CA THR A 111 9.87 -2.32 17.24
C THR A 111 11.16 -3.10 17.03
N ARG A 112 11.19 -3.94 16.01
CA ARG A 112 12.44 -4.56 15.52
C ARG A 112 12.89 -3.86 14.25
N SER A 113 14.20 -3.86 14.02
CA SER A 113 14.77 -3.39 12.75
C SER A 113 14.71 -4.51 11.71
N LEU A 114 14.20 -4.21 10.52
CA LEU A 114 14.27 -5.07 9.35
C LEU A 114 15.56 -4.74 8.60
N SER A 115 16.51 -5.68 8.57
CA SER A 115 17.77 -5.49 7.87
C SER A 115 17.60 -5.53 6.35
N VAL A 116 17.61 -4.36 5.72
CA VAL A 116 17.66 -4.19 4.27
C VAL A 116 19.12 -3.97 3.85
N PRO A 117 19.68 -4.82 2.97
CA PRO A 117 21.04 -4.64 2.48
C PRO A 117 21.26 -3.26 1.85
N GLY A 118 22.36 -2.60 2.23
CA GLY A 118 22.75 -1.30 1.66
C GLY A 118 22.13 -0.07 2.33
N LEU A 119 21.20 -0.23 3.27
CA LEU A 119 20.71 0.88 4.10
C LEU A 119 21.55 1.03 5.38
N ALA A 120 21.76 2.27 5.82
CA ALA A 120 22.34 2.55 7.13
C ALA A 120 21.37 2.13 8.26
N GLU A 121 21.87 1.93 9.48
CA GLU A 121 21.07 1.42 10.61
C GLU A 121 19.88 2.35 10.96
N ASP A 122 20.08 3.67 10.89
CA ASP A 122 19.07 4.70 11.13
C ASP A 122 18.07 4.87 9.96
N GLU A 123 18.38 4.27 8.81
CA GLU A 123 17.51 4.24 7.63
C GLU A 123 16.71 2.95 7.49
N GLN A 124 16.94 1.96 8.37
CA GLN A 124 16.25 0.68 8.33
C GLN A 124 14.75 0.83 8.61
N ILE A 125 13.98 -0.13 8.10
CA ILE A 125 12.55 -0.19 8.36
C ILE A 125 12.34 -0.73 9.77
N ARG A 126 11.60 0.01 10.59
CA ARG A 126 11.13 -0.48 11.89
C ARG A 126 9.82 -1.20 11.72
N VAL A 127 9.74 -2.43 12.20
CA VAL A 127 8.54 -3.27 12.16
C VAL A 127 7.97 -3.34 13.56
N LEU A 128 6.68 -3.00 13.69
CA LEU A 128 5.88 -3.28 14.87
C LEU A 128 5.09 -4.55 14.59
N ASP A 129 5.34 -5.63 15.33
CA ASP A 129 4.64 -6.92 15.13
C ASP A 129 3.48 -7.14 16.11
N THR A 130 3.46 -6.44 17.24
CA THR A 130 2.48 -6.61 18.33
C THR A 130 1.99 -5.26 18.84
N GLY A 131 0.97 -5.24 19.72
CA GLY A 131 0.50 -4.01 20.35
C GLY A 131 -0.60 -3.28 19.59
N LYS A 132 -1.30 -3.96 18.66
CA LYS A 132 -2.38 -3.36 17.85
C LYS A 132 -3.51 -2.78 18.69
N GLU A 133 -3.74 -3.33 19.88
CA GLU A 133 -4.76 -2.89 20.83
C GLU A 133 -4.48 -1.51 21.44
N SER A 134 -3.22 -1.08 21.48
CA SER A 134 -2.81 0.24 21.96
C SER A 134 -2.59 1.24 20.82
N PHE A 135 -2.82 0.82 19.58
CA PHE A 135 -2.46 1.57 18.38
C PHE A 135 -3.52 2.61 18.05
N ALA A 136 -3.21 3.90 18.25
CA ALA A 136 -4.14 5.01 18.08
C ALA A 136 -4.30 5.39 16.59
N LEU A 137 -4.99 4.54 15.83
CA LEU A 137 -5.17 4.71 14.37
C LEU A 137 -5.78 6.07 13.98
N GLU A 138 -6.65 6.63 14.81
CA GLU A 138 -7.34 7.90 14.53
C GLU A 138 -6.45 9.14 14.71
N GLU A 139 -5.24 8.97 15.25
CA GLU A 139 -4.24 10.05 15.35
C GLU A 139 -3.38 10.16 14.08
N ILE A 140 -3.50 9.22 13.13
CA ILE A 140 -2.66 9.18 11.94
C ILE A 140 -3.21 10.12 10.85
N ASP A 141 -2.35 11.00 10.32
CA ASP A 141 -2.65 11.79 9.12
C ASP A 141 -2.47 10.94 7.85
N TRP A 142 -3.57 10.40 7.34
CA TRP A 142 -3.59 9.54 6.16
C TRP A 142 -3.34 10.33 4.87
N VAL A 143 -2.38 9.87 4.07
CA VAL A 143 -1.96 10.56 2.84
C VAL A 143 -1.99 9.70 1.59
N GLY A 144 -2.15 8.39 1.72
CA GLY A 144 -2.22 7.49 0.58
C GLY A 144 -2.24 6.02 0.95
N TYR A 145 -1.90 5.18 -0.02
CA TYR A 145 -1.62 3.76 0.17
C TYR A 145 -0.43 3.33 -0.68
N ALA A 146 0.20 2.23 -0.29
CA ALA A 146 1.12 1.46 -1.12
C ALA A 146 1.03 -0.02 -0.75
N GLY A 147 1.24 -0.92 -1.70
CA GLY A 147 1.01 -2.34 -1.47
C GLY A 147 1.56 -3.26 -2.52
N VAL A 148 1.77 -4.51 -2.13
CA VAL A 148 2.12 -5.60 -3.04
C VAL A 148 0.94 -6.54 -3.10
N ARG A 149 0.36 -6.70 -4.28
CA ARG A 149 -0.85 -7.51 -4.49
C ARG A 149 -0.65 -8.52 -5.59
N GLN A 150 -1.49 -9.54 -5.66
CA GLN A 150 -1.48 -10.43 -6.80
C GLN A 150 -2.13 -9.74 -8.01
N ALA A 151 -1.44 -9.68 -9.14
CA ALA A 151 -2.05 -9.28 -10.42
C ALA A 151 -3.05 -10.34 -10.90
N ARG A 152 -4.30 -10.27 -10.43
CA ARG A 152 -5.30 -11.31 -10.69
C ARG A 152 -5.72 -11.40 -12.16
N ALA A 153 -5.69 -10.28 -12.88
CA ALA A 153 -6.00 -10.21 -14.31
C ALA A 153 -4.93 -10.88 -15.19
N VAL A 154 -3.74 -11.14 -14.65
CA VAL A 154 -2.64 -11.83 -15.32
C VAL A 154 -2.76 -13.33 -15.03
N ASP A 155 -3.82 -13.97 -15.53
CA ASP A 155 -4.19 -15.34 -15.17
C ASP A 155 -3.34 -16.43 -15.86
N HIS A 156 -2.77 -16.12 -17.03
CA HIS A 156 -1.84 -17.00 -17.77
C HIS A 156 -0.51 -17.25 -17.04
N ILE A 157 -0.18 -16.44 -16.04
CA ILE A 157 0.95 -16.69 -15.13
C ILE A 157 0.38 -17.37 -13.87
N PRO A 158 0.60 -18.68 -13.65
CA PRO A 158 -0.11 -19.44 -12.61
C PRO A 158 0.35 -19.08 -11.19
N SER A 159 1.65 -18.85 -11.02
CA SER A 159 2.25 -18.55 -9.71
C SER A 159 2.10 -17.07 -9.38
N TRP A 160 1.54 -16.76 -8.21
CA TRP A 160 1.42 -15.37 -7.74
C TRP A 160 2.79 -14.72 -7.50
N LYS A 161 3.80 -15.52 -7.14
CA LYS A 161 5.18 -15.05 -6.92
C LYS A 161 5.84 -14.52 -8.19
N ASP A 162 5.31 -14.89 -9.36
CA ASP A 162 5.76 -14.42 -10.66
C ASP A 162 4.94 -13.22 -11.18
N LYS A 163 3.95 -12.75 -10.41
CA LYS A 163 3.10 -11.61 -10.74
C LYS A 163 2.70 -10.73 -9.54
N PRO A 164 3.59 -10.47 -8.56
CA PRO A 164 3.29 -9.53 -7.49
C PRO A 164 3.34 -8.11 -8.07
N GLU A 165 2.20 -7.44 -8.04
CA GLU A 165 1.97 -6.10 -8.55
C GLU A 165 2.25 -5.08 -7.44
N ILE A 166 3.10 -4.09 -7.73
CA ILE A 166 3.23 -2.92 -6.86
C ILE A 166 2.10 -1.93 -7.18
N ARG A 167 1.42 -1.46 -6.13
CA ARG A 167 0.38 -0.43 -6.23
C ARG A 167 0.71 0.70 -5.28
N TYR A 168 0.42 1.93 -5.69
CA TYR A 168 0.56 3.09 -4.83
C TYR A 168 -0.39 4.20 -5.29
N GLY A 169 -0.88 4.96 -4.33
CA GLY A 169 -1.73 6.12 -4.57
C GLY A 169 -1.52 7.14 -3.46
N VAL A 170 -1.38 8.41 -3.81
CA VAL A 170 -1.22 9.51 -2.84
C VAL A 170 -2.24 10.59 -3.16
N SER A 171 -2.82 11.19 -2.12
CA SER A 171 -3.75 12.31 -2.24
C SER A 171 -3.15 13.45 -3.07
N PRO A 172 -3.94 14.11 -3.95
CA PRO A 172 -3.48 15.26 -4.72
C PRO A 172 -2.77 16.36 -3.92
N ASN A 173 -3.22 16.61 -2.67
CA ASN A 173 -2.63 17.62 -1.78
C ASN A 173 -1.19 17.27 -1.32
N HIS A 174 -0.77 16.03 -1.55
CA HIS A 174 0.51 15.48 -1.13
C HIS A 174 1.42 15.12 -2.32
N TRP A 175 1.02 15.53 -3.53
CA TRP A 175 1.78 15.34 -4.73
C TRP A 175 3.10 16.13 -4.75
N GLY A 176 4.11 15.62 -5.46
CA GLY A 176 5.44 16.24 -5.53
C GLY A 176 6.34 16.00 -4.29
N LYS A 177 5.80 15.47 -3.18
CA LYS A 177 6.54 15.23 -1.93
C LYS A 177 7.27 13.87 -1.84
N ARG A 178 7.39 13.16 -2.97
CA ARG A 178 7.99 11.80 -3.10
C ARG A 178 7.37 10.70 -2.20
N ILE A 179 6.21 10.92 -1.60
CA ILE A 179 5.55 9.95 -0.70
C ILE A 179 5.32 8.62 -1.41
N ALA A 180 4.77 8.61 -2.63
CA ALA A 180 4.50 7.38 -3.38
C ALA A 180 5.77 6.53 -3.61
N ASN A 181 6.90 7.17 -3.93
CA ASN A 181 8.17 6.48 -4.13
C ASN A 181 8.70 5.90 -2.81
N ARG A 182 8.69 6.70 -1.73
CA ARG A 182 9.16 6.28 -0.41
C ARG A 182 8.28 5.17 0.19
N SER A 183 6.96 5.25 0.06
CA SER A 183 6.05 4.22 0.57
C SER A 183 6.12 2.93 -0.24
N ALA A 184 6.20 3.01 -1.56
CA ALA A 184 6.38 1.85 -2.43
C ALA A 184 7.72 1.13 -2.14
N GLU A 185 8.80 1.87 -1.94
CA GLU A 185 10.09 1.31 -1.54
C GLU A 185 9.99 0.52 -0.23
N VAL A 186 9.36 1.09 0.80
CA VAL A 186 9.18 0.42 2.11
C VAL A 186 8.45 -0.92 1.96
N VAL A 187 7.33 -0.95 1.22
CA VAL A 187 6.56 -2.19 1.07
C VAL A 187 7.27 -3.22 0.19
N MET A 188 8.06 -2.77 -0.80
CA MET A 188 8.87 -3.66 -1.63
C MET A 188 10.00 -4.30 -0.83
N ASP A 189 10.78 -3.50 -0.10
CA ASP A 189 11.88 -3.99 0.74
C ASP A 189 11.36 -4.96 1.81
N TRP A 190 10.24 -4.64 2.45
CA TRP A 190 9.56 -5.54 3.38
C TRP A 190 9.10 -6.84 2.70
N ALA A 191 8.47 -6.77 1.53
CA ALA A 191 8.01 -7.97 0.82
C ALA A 191 9.16 -8.86 0.35
N VAL A 192 10.30 -8.29 -0.04
CA VAL A 192 11.53 -9.05 -0.33
C VAL A 192 11.98 -9.79 0.91
N ALA A 193 12.19 -9.07 2.02
CA ALA A 193 12.81 -9.62 3.22
C ALA A 193 11.91 -10.62 3.97
N GLU A 194 10.61 -10.35 4.07
CA GLU A 194 9.69 -11.10 4.94
C GLU A 194 8.78 -12.07 4.17
N ARG A 195 8.68 -11.91 2.85
CA ARG A 195 7.79 -12.72 1.98
C ARG A 195 8.52 -13.40 0.83
N GLY A 196 9.82 -13.13 0.67
CA GLY A 196 10.65 -13.77 -0.35
C GLY A 196 10.22 -13.41 -1.77
N VAL A 197 9.71 -12.19 -1.96
CA VAL A 197 9.40 -11.67 -3.30
C VAL A 197 10.71 -11.40 -4.03
N THR A 198 10.86 -11.94 -5.24
CA THR A 198 12.10 -11.83 -6.03
C THR A 198 11.92 -11.05 -7.34
N LYS A 199 10.69 -10.64 -7.63
CA LYS A 199 10.33 -9.84 -8.80
C LYS A 199 9.11 -9.00 -8.45
N PHE A 200 8.97 -7.84 -9.06
CA PHE A 200 7.75 -7.04 -9.05
C PHE A 200 7.32 -6.70 -10.47
N ILE A 201 6.02 -6.56 -10.66
CA ILE A 201 5.42 -6.07 -11.90
C ILE A 201 4.56 -4.84 -11.62
N ALA A 202 4.34 -4.01 -12.63
CA ALA A 202 3.41 -2.88 -12.56
C ALA A 202 2.89 -2.55 -13.95
N SER A 203 1.76 -1.87 -14.01
CA SER A 203 1.36 -1.13 -15.20
C SER A 203 1.07 0.33 -14.86
N THR A 204 1.13 1.18 -15.88
CA THR A 204 0.75 2.59 -15.81
C THR A 204 0.11 3.00 -17.12
N GLU A 205 -0.93 3.84 -17.08
CA GLU A 205 -1.40 4.56 -18.26
C GLU A 205 -0.24 5.23 -19.00
N ARG A 206 -0.19 5.11 -20.34
CA ARG A 206 0.90 5.68 -21.15
C ARG A 206 1.05 7.19 -20.99
N ALA A 207 -0.06 7.88 -20.75
CA ALA A 207 -0.09 9.32 -20.48
C ALA A 207 0.40 9.65 -19.05
N ASN A 208 0.36 8.71 -18.10
CA ASN A 208 0.78 8.91 -16.73
C ASN A 208 2.30 8.78 -16.56
N THR A 209 3.01 9.74 -17.14
CA THR A 209 4.48 9.86 -17.01
C THR A 209 4.94 10.02 -15.57
N ARG A 210 4.06 10.46 -14.65
CA ARG A 210 4.41 10.66 -13.26
C ARG A 210 4.56 9.35 -12.50
N SER A 211 3.61 8.41 -12.65
CA SER A 211 3.75 7.07 -12.07
C SER A 211 4.90 6.30 -12.73
N GLY A 212 5.10 6.45 -14.04
CA GLY A 212 6.29 5.91 -14.72
C GLY A 212 7.60 6.36 -14.06
N ARG A 213 7.75 7.67 -13.77
CA ARG A 213 8.93 8.20 -13.05
C ARG A 213 9.06 7.70 -11.60
N VAL A 214 7.97 7.26 -10.96
CA VAL A 214 8.06 6.62 -9.65
C VAL A 214 8.64 5.21 -9.82
N LEU A 215 8.16 4.45 -10.79
CA LEU A 215 8.65 3.11 -11.11
C LEU A 215 10.13 3.11 -11.53
N GLU A 216 10.54 4.04 -12.41
CA GLU A 216 11.95 4.19 -12.81
C GLU A 216 12.87 4.42 -11.59
N ARG A 217 12.46 5.28 -10.65
CA ARG A 217 13.22 5.52 -9.41
C ARG A 217 13.24 4.32 -8.47
N LEU A 218 12.21 3.49 -8.52
CA LEU A 218 12.15 2.24 -7.79
C LEU A 218 12.97 1.13 -8.48
N GLY A 219 13.64 1.41 -9.60
CA GLY A 219 14.47 0.46 -10.33
C GLY A 219 13.70 -0.46 -11.28
N PHE A 220 12.45 -0.12 -11.62
CA PHE A 220 11.73 -0.84 -12.67
C PHE A 220 12.24 -0.48 -14.05
N VAL A 221 12.25 -1.47 -14.93
CA VAL A 221 12.51 -1.32 -16.36
C VAL A 221 11.17 -1.43 -17.09
N LYS A 222 10.92 -0.49 -17.99
CA LYS A 222 9.78 -0.53 -18.90
C LYS A 222 9.99 -1.64 -19.94
N LEU A 223 8.97 -2.45 -20.19
CA LEU A 223 9.00 -3.48 -21.21
C LEU A 223 8.72 -2.88 -22.60
N ASP A 224 9.49 -3.33 -23.60
CA ASP A 224 9.25 -2.98 -25.00
C ASP A 224 8.04 -3.72 -25.58
N GLU A 225 7.82 -4.96 -25.13
CA GLU A 225 6.68 -5.79 -25.50
C GLU A 225 5.83 -6.13 -24.27
N ALA A 226 4.52 -5.95 -24.38
CA ALA A 226 3.60 -6.24 -23.29
C ALA A 226 3.50 -7.76 -23.04
N LYS A 227 3.63 -8.14 -21.79
CA LYS A 227 3.79 -9.52 -21.29
C LYS A 227 2.69 -9.92 -20.32
N TYR A 228 2.18 -8.98 -19.53
CA TYR A 228 1.34 -9.21 -18.36
C TYR A 228 -0.13 -8.90 -18.64
N TRP A 229 -0.52 -7.63 -18.81
CA TRP A 229 -1.90 -7.23 -19.08
C TRP A 229 -2.19 -7.09 -20.58
N LYS A 230 -1.16 -6.77 -21.38
CA LYS A 230 -1.26 -6.59 -22.83
C LYS A 230 -2.27 -5.53 -23.26
N ASP A 231 -2.53 -4.55 -22.39
CA ASP A 231 -3.34 -3.39 -22.73
C ASP A 231 -2.51 -2.40 -23.56
N PRO A 232 -2.94 -2.03 -24.80
CA PRO A 232 -2.21 -1.08 -25.62
C PRO A 232 -2.14 0.35 -25.03
N THR A 233 -3.08 0.73 -24.15
CA THR A 233 -3.10 2.06 -23.52
C THR A 233 -2.10 2.18 -22.37
N GLU A 234 -1.63 1.06 -21.84
CA GLU A 234 -0.73 1.01 -20.69
C GLU A 234 0.73 0.74 -21.11
N LEU A 235 1.62 1.02 -20.17
CA LEU A 235 3.02 0.60 -20.17
C LEU A 235 3.20 -0.43 -19.06
N GLU A 236 3.89 -1.51 -19.37
CA GLU A 236 4.23 -2.54 -18.40
C GLU A 236 5.67 -2.40 -17.93
N TRP A 237 5.87 -2.74 -16.66
CA TRP A 237 7.14 -2.55 -15.97
C TRP A 237 7.49 -3.81 -15.18
N GLU A 238 8.77 -4.12 -15.09
CA GLU A 238 9.26 -5.16 -14.19
C GLU A 238 10.53 -4.73 -13.45
N ARG A 239 10.68 -5.25 -12.23
CA ARG A 239 11.92 -5.17 -11.46
C ARG A 239 12.26 -6.56 -10.93
N ILE A 240 13.47 -7.03 -11.20
CA ILE A 240 14.04 -8.21 -10.57
C ILE A 240 14.88 -7.75 -9.37
N VAL A 241 14.79 -8.49 -8.26
CA VAL A 241 15.48 -8.20 -6.99
C VAL A 241 16.85 -8.87 -6.96
#